data_AF-A0A963RN57-F1
#
_entry.id   AF-A0A963RN57-F1
#
_cell.length_a   1.000
_cell.length_b   1.000
_cell.length_c   1.000
_cell.angle_alpha   90.00
_cell.angle_beta   90.00
_cell.angle_gamma   90.00
#
_symmetry.space_group_name_H-M   'P 1'
#
loop_
_entity.id
_entity.type
_entity.pdbx_description
1 polymer ?
#
loop_
_entity_poly.entity_id
_entity_poly.type
_entity_poly.pdbx_seq_one_letter_code
_entity_poly.pdbx_strand_id
1 'polypeptide(L)'
;MEVFQWLNNQLLRMDWLSASVRWLMEALGIDVGTRLGGSLHFFVYDVIKIFILLGVLIFAISYVQSHFPPERTRAIVGRFRGLPANTLAALLGT
;
A
#
# COMPACT_ATOMS: atom_id res chain seq x y z
N MET A 1 -5.70 -7.86 21.91
CA MET A 1 -6.18 -6.90 20.89
C MET A 1 -5.23 -5.71 20.69
N GLU A 2 -4.33 -5.40 21.63
CA GLU A 2 -3.41 -4.26 21.54
C GLU A 2 -2.40 -4.35 20.38
N VAL A 3 -1.88 -5.55 20.07
CA VAL A 3 -0.91 -5.75 18.98
C VAL A 3 -1.47 -5.35 17.62
N PHE A 4 -2.74 -5.64 17.35
CA PHE A 4 -3.39 -5.26 16.09
C PHE A 4 -3.58 -3.74 15.99
N GLN A 5 -3.95 -3.09 17.10
CA GLN A 5 -4.06 -1.63 17.15
C GLN A 5 -2.71 -0.96 16.97
N TRP A 6 -1.66 -1.48 17.61
CA TRP A 6 -0.29 -1.01 17.43
C TRP A 6 0.16 -1.17 15.98
N LEU A 7 -0.08 -2.33 15.36
CA LEU A 7 0.27 -2.58 13.96
C LEU A 7 -0.47 -1.61 13.03
N ASN A 8 -1.76 -1.41 13.25
CA ASN A 8 -2.56 -0.47 12.48
C ASN A 8 -2.03 0.97 12.60
N ASN A 9 -1.69 1.40 13.82
CA ASN A 9 -1.16 2.73 14.10
C ASN A 9 0.21 2.97 13.43
N GLN A 10 1.09 1.97 13.46
CA GLN A 10 2.41 2.07 12.85
C GLN A 10 2.38 1.91 11.32
N LEU A 11 1.60 0.96 10.80
CA LEU A 11 1.59 0.59 9.38
C LEU A 11 0.65 1.47 8.55
N LEU A 12 -0.63 1.55 8.94
CA LEU A 12 -1.66 2.26 8.15
C LEU A 12 -1.75 3.73 8.53
N ARG A 13 -1.69 4.02 9.82
CA ARG A 13 -1.71 5.39 10.34
C ARG A 13 -0.35 6.06 10.23
N MET A 14 0.75 5.32 10.19
CA MET A 14 2.10 5.87 10.07
C MET A 14 2.35 6.99 11.09
N ASP A 15 2.02 6.75 12.36
CA ASP A 15 2.17 7.77 13.42
C ASP A 15 3.63 8.24 13.55
N TRP A 16 4.59 7.36 13.24
CA TRP A 16 6.02 7.68 13.15
C TRP A 16 6.31 8.77 12.09
N LEU A 17 5.59 8.75 10.97
CA LEU A 17 5.74 9.74 9.90
C LEU A 17 5.19 11.09 10.37
N SER A 18 4.02 11.09 11.00
CA SER A 18 3.44 12.29 11.59
C SER A 18 4.37 12.95 12.62
N ALA A 19 4.98 12.14 13.50
CA ALA A 19 5.96 12.60 14.48
C ALA A 19 7.22 13.19 13.82
N SER A 20 7.71 12.56 12.75
CA SER A 20 8.89 13.03 12.01
C SER A 20 8.62 14.36 11.30
N VAL A 21 7.46 14.49 10.65
CA VAL A 21 7.04 15.74 10.00
C VAL A 21 6.85 16.84 11.05
N ARG A 22 6.26 16.52 12.20
CA ARG A 22 6.09 17.48 13.30
C ARG A 22 7.44 18.00 13.81
N TRP A 23 8.39 17.10 14.05
CA TRP A 23 9.73 17.47 14.48
C TRP A 23 10.45 18.36 13.45
N LEU A 24 10.32 18.04 12.15
CA LEU A 24 10.87 18.87 11.07
C LEU A 24 10.27 20.28 11.06
N MET A 25 8.96 20.40 11.26
CA MET A 25 8.28 21.69 11.28
C MET A 25 8.63 22.53 12.52
N GLU A 26 8.74 21.90 13.68
CA GLU A 26 9.21 22.54 14.91
C GLU A 26 10.68 23.00 14.76
N ALA A 27 11.53 22.21 14.10
CA ALA A 27 12.91 22.61 13.77
C ALA A 27 12.98 23.80 12.81
N LEU A 28 11.99 23.97 11.93
CA LEU A 28 11.84 25.13 11.05
C LEU A 28 11.18 26.34 11.76
N GLY A 29 10.83 26.22 13.05
CA GLY A 29 10.19 27.27 13.83
C GLY A 29 8.71 27.50 13.49
N ILE A 30 8.06 26.54 12.82
CA ILE A 30 6.65 26.63 12.44
C ILE A 30 5.79 26.10 13.59
N ASP A 31 4.95 26.98 14.17
CA ASP A 31 4.01 26.58 15.21
C ASP A 31 2.84 25.77 14.62
N VAL A 32 2.90 24.45 14.81
CA VAL A 32 1.88 23.48 14.39
C VAL A 32 0.55 23.66 15.14
N GLY A 33 0.53 24.43 16.24
CA GLY A 33 -0.68 24.83 16.95
C GLY A 33 -1.52 25.89 16.22
N THR A 34 -0.93 26.60 15.26
CA THR A 34 -1.65 27.58 14.43
C THR A 34 -2.43 26.89 13.31
N ARG A 35 -3.54 27.50 12.85
CA ARG A 35 -4.32 26.96 11.71
C ARG A 35 -3.47 26.76 10.44
N LEU A 36 -2.50 27.65 10.21
CA LEU A 36 -1.61 27.57 9.04
C LEU A 36 -0.55 26.47 9.22
N GLY A 37 0.08 26.38 10.40
CA GLY A 37 1.06 25.34 10.70
C GLY A 37 0.45 23.94 10.70
N GLY A 38 -0.76 23.78 11.26
CA GLY A 38 -1.50 22.52 11.21
C GLY A 38 -1.84 22.11 9.77
N SER A 39 -2.34 23.02 8.94
CA SER A 39 -2.65 22.72 7.53
C SER A 39 -1.41 22.27 6.75
N LEU A 40 -0.28 22.94 6.95
CA LEU A 40 0.99 22.56 6.31
C LEU A 40 1.50 21.19 6.81
N HIS A 41 1.35 20.89 8.10
CA HIS A 41 1.68 19.57 8.66
C HIS A 41 0.83 18.48 8.02
N PHE A 42 -0.49 18.65 7.98
CA PHE A 42 -1.41 17.71 7.34
C PHE A 42 -1.07 17.51 5.87
N PHE A 43 -0.79 18.58 5.13
CA PHE A 43 -0.44 18.50 3.72
C PHE A 43 0.84 17.70 3.47
N VAL A 44 1.92 18.04 4.18
CA VAL A 44 3.21 17.34 4.02
C VAL A 44 3.09 15.88 4.44
N TYR A 45 2.41 15.62 5.55
CA TYR A 45 2.13 14.26 6.02
C TYR A 45 1.32 13.46 4.98
N ASP A 46 0.23 14.01 4.44
CA ASP A 46 -0.64 13.32 3.49
C ASP A 46 0.06 13.04 2.15
N VAL A 47 0.83 14.01 1.64
CA VAL A 47 1.60 13.86 0.40
C VAL A 47 2.59 12.70 0.52
N ILE A 48 3.38 12.67 1.60
CA ILE A 48 4.38 11.60 1.82
C ILE A 48 3.66 10.26 2.08
N LYS A 49 2.59 10.27 2.87
CA LYS A 49 1.83 9.06 3.21
C LYS A 49 1.24 8.40 1.98
N ILE A 50 0.57 9.15 1.11
CA ILE A 50 -0.01 8.63 -0.14
C ILE A 50 1.10 8.10 -1.05
N PHE A 51 2.23 8.80 -1.16
CA PHE A 51 3.35 8.35 -1.99
C PHE A 51 3.91 7.00 -1.54
N ILE A 52 4.11 6.81 -0.22
CA ILE A 52 4.57 5.54 0.35
C ILE A 52 3.51 4.46 0.13
N LEU A 53 2.24 4.72 0.45
CA LEU A 53 1.16 3.75 0.30
C LEU A 53 1.01 3.30 -1.15
N LEU A 54 1.01 4.24 -2.09
CA LEU A 54 0.92 3.95 -3.51
C LEU A 54 2.17 3.24 -4.02
N GLY A 55 3.36 3.64 -3.56
CA GLY A 55 4.62 2.97 -3.90
C GLY A 55 4.63 1.51 -3.44
N VAL A 56 4.24 1.24 -2.20
CA VAL A 56 4.10 -0.12 -1.67
C VAL A 56 3.04 -0.91 -2.44
N LEU A 57 1.90 -0.29 -2.77
CA LEU A 57 0.84 -0.95 -3.52
C LEU A 57 1.30 -1.35 -4.93
N ILE A 58 1.90 -0.41 -5.67
CA ILE A 58 2.43 -0.66 -7.02
C ILE A 58 3.55 -1.69 -6.95
N PHE A 59 4.47 -1.58 -5.99
CA PHE A 59 5.53 -2.55 -5.79
C PHE A 59 4.99 -3.93 -5.45
N ALA A 60 3.98 -4.04 -4.58
CA ALA A 60 3.34 -5.31 -4.25
C ALA A 60 2.69 -5.95 -5.48
N ILE A 61 1.94 -5.18 -6.27
CA ILE A 61 1.34 -5.65 -7.52
C ILE A 61 2.43 -6.06 -8.52
N SER A 62 3.47 -5.25 -8.67
CA SER A 62 4.63 -5.52 -9.54
C SER A 62 5.40 -6.77 -9.11
N TYR A 63 5.58 -6.96 -7.81
CA TYR A 63 6.25 -8.11 -7.22
C TYR A 63 5.45 -9.40 -7.43
N VAL A 64 4.13 -9.34 -7.21
CA VAL A 64 3.22 -10.46 -7.48
C VAL A 64 3.25 -10.81 -8.97
N GLN A 65 3.18 -9.83 -9.87
CA GLN A 65 3.30 -10.06 -11.32
C GLN A 65 4.70 -10.54 -11.74
N SER A 66 5.77 -10.15 -11.04
CA SER A 66 7.13 -10.59 -11.32
C SER A 66 7.35 -12.06 -10.91
N HIS A 67 6.78 -12.48 -9.77
CA HIS A 67 6.80 -13.89 -9.33
C HIS A 67 5.82 -14.78 -10.10
N PHE A 68 4.78 -14.20 -10.70
CA PHE A 68 3.90 -14.84 -11.68
C PHE A 68 4.06 -14.19 -13.06
N PRO A 69 5.19 -14.39 -13.77
CA PRO A 69 5.42 -13.75 -15.05
C PRO A 69 4.24 -14.04 -15.98
N PRO A 70 3.60 -13.04 -16.62
CA PRO A 70 2.54 -13.26 -17.60
C PRO A 70 2.98 -14.20 -18.75
N GLU A 71 4.29 -14.35 -18.95
CA GLU A 71 4.93 -15.28 -19.88
C GLU A 71 4.91 -16.75 -19.40
N ARG A 72 5.13 -17.03 -18.11
CA ARG A 72 5.00 -18.39 -17.53
C ARG A 72 3.55 -18.76 -17.28
N THR A 73 2.70 -17.79 -16.94
CA THR A 73 1.24 -17.99 -16.87
C THR A 73 0.69 -18.37 -18.25
N ARG A 74 1.14 -17.75 -19.35
CA ARG A 74 0.80 -18.19 -20.73
C ARG A 74 1.39 -19.54 -21.12
N ALA A 75 2.59 -19.91 -20.67
CA ALA A 75 3.17 -21.22 -20.95
C ALA A 75 2.46 -22.36 -20.19
N ILE A 76 1.93 -22.10 -19.00
CA ILE A 76 1.15 -23.04 -18.21
C ILE A 76 -0.30 -23.12 -18.73
N VAL A 77 -0.94 -21.98 -18.99
CA VAL A 77 -2.28 -21.91 -19.62
C VAL A 77 -2.26 -22.46 -21.05
N GLY A 78 -1.17 -22.30 -21.79
CA GLY A 78 -0.96 -22.88 -23.12
C GLY A 78 -0.73 -24.39 -23.11
N ARG A 79 -0.41 -24.99 -21.95
CA ARG A 79 -0.25 -26.45 -21.77
C ARG A 79 -1.49 -27.11 -21.15
N PHE A 80 -2.40 -26.34 -20.55
CA PHE A 80 -3.72 -26.80 -20.14
C PHE A 80 -4.73 -26.74 -21.30
N ARG A 81 -4.61 -27.67 -22.25
CA ARG A 81 -5.76 -28.06 -23.07
C ARG A 81 -6.50 -29.19 -22.36
N GLY A 82 -7.71 -28.90 -21.88
CA GLY A 82 -8.67 -29.91 -21.42
C GLY A 82 -9.21 -29.73 -19.99
N LEU A 83 -9.65 -30.86 -19.44
CA LEU A 83 -10.44 -31.10 -18.22
C LEU A 83 -10.39 -30.07 -17.07
N PRO A 84 -9.23 -29.57 -16.58
CA PRO A 84 -9.20 -28.60 -15.48
C PRO A 84 -9.91 -27.27 -15.79
N ALA A 85 -9.93 -26.84 -17.06
CA ALA A 85 -10.65 -25.64 -17.48
C ALA A 85 -12.17 -25.85 -17.43
N ASN A 86 -12.65 -27.05 -17.77
CA ASN A 86 -14.07 -27.38 -17.77
C ASN A 86 -14.61 -27.58 -16.34
N THR A 87 -13.78 -28.09 -15.42
CA THR A 87 -14.15 -28.19 -14.00
C THR A 87 -14.20 -26.84 -13.31
N LEU A 88 -13.30 -25.92 -13.66
CA LEU A 88 -13.35 -24.54 -13.15
C LEU A 88 -14.56 -23.77 -13.73
N ALA A 89 -14.89 -23.96 -15.00
CA ALA A 89 -16.09 -23.38 -15.63
C ALA A 89 -17.41 -23.95 -15.05
N ALA A 90 -17.44 -25.25 -14.71
CA ALA A 90 -18.59 -25.87 -14.06
C ALA A 90 -18.77 -25.42 -12.60
N LEU A 91 -17.67 -25.14 -11.87
CA LEU A 91 -17.70 -24.62 -10.50
C LEU A 91 -18.03 -23.13 -10.42
N LEU A 92 -17.61 -22.34 -11.41
CA LEU A 92 -17.91 -20.91 -11.49
C LEU A 92 -19.28 -20.62 -12.12
N GLY A 93 -19.96 -21.63 -12.64
CA GLY A 93 -21.32 -21.52 -13.14
C GLY A 93 -21.42 -20.66 -14.40
N THR A 94 -20.70 -21.10 -15.45
CA THR A 94 -20.45 -20.54 -16.80
C THR A 94 -19.17 -19.74 -16.95
#